data_AF-A8MC18-F1
#
_entry.id   AF-A8MC18-F1
#
_cell.length_a   1.000
_cell.length_b   1.000
_cell.length_c   1.000
_cell.angle_alpha   90.00
_cell.angle_beta   90.00
_cell.angle_gamma   90.00
#
_symmetry.space_group_name_H-M   'P 1'
#
loop_
_entity.id
_entity.type
_entity.pdbx_description
1 polymer ?
#
loop_
_entity_poly.entity_id
_entity_poly.type
_entity_poly.pdbx_seq_one_letter_code
_entity_poly.pdbx_strand_id
1 'polypeptide(L)'
;MVNPCRKWEVKLEGAVKANNAVNQLKFKEKLTECVVYTARLMIKESEDEYREIADYGMEVAKKYNIPEIEYYLRIIENEAKATKAREAKTNEPKPEENK
;
A
#
# COMPACT_ATOMS: atom_id res chain seq x y z
N MET A 1 -2.70 14.01 3.31
CA MET A 1 -3.95 13.56 3.99
C MET A 1 -3.63 13.09 5.42
N VAL A 2 -4.57 13.02 6.38
CA VAL A 2 -4.27 12.34 7.67
C VAL A 2 -4.22 10.84 7.43
N ASN A 3 -3.05 10.22 7.60
CA ASN A 3 -2.88 8.78 7.40
C ASN A 3 -3.84 7.97 8.30
N PRO A 4 -4.82 7.24 7.74
CA PRO A 4 -5.87 6.56 8.50
C PRO A 4 -5.35 5.34 9.29
N CYS A 5 -4.14 4.87 8.99
CA CYS A 5 -3.53 3.69 9.59
C CYS A 5 -2.72 3.99 10.86
N ARG A 6 -2.43 5.27 11.14
CA ARG A 6 -1.64 5.69 12.32
C ARG A 6 -2.24 5.22 13.65
N LYS A 7 -3.58 5.11 13.74
CA LYS A 7 -4.26 4.59 14.93
C LYS A 7 -3.83 3.16 15.30
N TRP A 8 -3.49 2.33 14.31
CA TRP A 8 -3.06 0.96 14.54
C TRP A 8 -1.59 0.90 14.94
N GLU A 9 -0.76 1.75 14.36
CA GLU A 9 0.63 1.91 14.79
C GLU A 9 0.70 2.32 16.27
N VAL A 10 -0.07 3.32 16.70
CA VAL A 10 -0.06 3.77 18.10
C VAL A 10 -0.46 2.64 19.05
N LYS A 11 -1.45 1.82 18.68
CA LYS A 11 -1.86 0.65 19.46
C LYS A 11 -0.80 -0.44 19.48
N LEU A 12 -0.13 -0.68 18.35
CA LEU A 12 0.98 -1.63 18.25
C LEU A 12 2.15 -1.18 19.14
N GLU A 13 2.52 0.10 19.08
CA GLU A 13 3.57 0.66 19.94
C GLU A 13 3.25 0.47 21.43
N GLY A 14 1.99 0.70 21.82
CA GLY A 14 1.53 0.40 23.18
C GLY A 14 1.66 -1.08 23.56
N ALA A 15 1.33 -2.00 22.65
CA ALA A 15 1.46 -3.44 22.88
C ALA A 15 2.93 -3.91 22.96
N VAL A 16 3.83 -3.26 22.20
CA VAL A 16 5.28 -3.48 22.29
C VAL A 16 5.79 -3.04 23.65
N LYS A 17 5.45 -1.82 24.10
CA LYS A 17 5.84 -1.30 25.41
C LYS A 17 5.32 -2.16 26.57
N ALA A 18 4.13 -2.73 26.43
CA ALA A 18 3.53 -3.61 27.43
C ALA A 18 4.01 -5.08 27.35
N ASN A 19 4.93 -5.41 26.43
CA ASN A 19 5.37 -6.79 26.13
C ASN A 19 4.20 -7.78 25.93
N ASN A 20 3.12 -7.32 25.29
CA ASN A 20 1.90 -8.09 25.08
C ASN A 20 1.90 -8.72 23.67
N ALA A 21 2.39 -9.96 23.56
CA ALA A 21 2.54 -10.65 22.27
C ALA A 21 1.21 -10.81 21.50
N VAL A 22 0.11 -11.11 22.19
CA VAL A 22 -1.22 -11.29 21.56
C VAL A 22 -1.68 -9.99 20.89
N ASN A 23 -1.56 -8.87 21.60
CA ASN A 23 -1.94 -7.57 21.05
C ASN A 23 -0.94 -7.09 19.99
N GLN A 24 0.35 -7.41 20.11
CA GLN A 24 1.31 -7.13 19.06
C GLN A 24 0.91 -7.80 17.75
N LEU A 25 0.61 -9.11 17.76
CA LEU A 25 0.18 -9.84 16.57
C LEU A 25 -1.10 -9.22 15.99
N LYS A 26 -2.13 -9.03 16.82
CA LYS A 26 -3.40 -8.43 16.41
C LYS A 26 -3.24 -7.06 15.76
N PHE A 27 -2.40 -6.19 16.33
CA PHE A 27 -2.22 -4.85 15.79
C PHE A 27 -1.29 -4.81 14.57
N LYS A 28 -0.35 -5.76 14.44
CA LYS A 28 0.38 -5.98 13.18
C LYS A 28 -0.60 -6.32 12.05
N GLU A 29 -1.48 -7.30 12.26
CA GLU A 29 -2.49 -7.69 11.26
C GLU A 29 -3.39 -6.51 10.87
N LYS A 30 -3.89 -5.74 11.84
CA LYS A 30 -4.73 -4.58 11.56
C LYS A 30 -4.00 -3.43 10.87
N LEU A 31 -2.71 -3.25 11.17
CA LEU A 31 -1.88 -2.27 10.48
C LEU A 31 -1.63 -2.70 9.03
N THR A 32 -1.30 -3.98 8.79
CA THR A 32 -1.17 -4.56 7.44
C THR A 32 -2.45 -4.38 6.64
N GLU A 33 -3.59 -4.79 7.19
CA GLU A 33 -4.89 -4.67 6.54
C GLU A 33 -5.18 -3.23 6.11
N CYS A 34 -4.95 -2.27 7.01
CA CYS A 34 -5.16 -0.86 6.72
C CYS A 34 -4.26 -0.35 5.59
N VAL A 35 -2.94 -0.59 5.70
CA VAL A 35 -1.97 -0.11 4.69
C VAL A 35 -2.29 -0.68 3.33
N VAL A 36 -2.54 -1.99 3.23
CA VAL A 36 -2.81 -2.67 1.97
C VAL A 36 -4.11 -2.17 1.32
N TYR A 37 -5.19 -2.04 2.09
CA TYR A 37 -6.45 -1.55 1.54
C TYR A 37 -6.37 -0.08 1.12
N THR A 38 -5.75 0.78 1.94
CA THR A 38 -5.58 2.19 1.58
C THR A 38 -4.69 2.33 0.35
N ALA A 39 -3.55 1.62 0.28
CA ALA A 39 -2.66 1.65 -0.88
C ALA A 39 -3.38 1.21 -2.17
N ARG A 40 -4.18 0.13 -2.10
CA ARG A 40 -4.90 -0.39 -3.26
C ARG A 40 -6.04 0.52 -3.74
N LEU A 41 -6.62 1.31 -2.84
CA LEU A 41 -7.56 2.37 -3.19
C LEU A 41 -6.82 3.55 -3.85
N MET A 42 -5.81 4.08 -3.17
CA MET A 42 -5.09 5.29 -3.58
C MET A 42 -4.38 5.12 -4.92
N ILE A 43 -3.84 3.94 -5.23
CA ILE A 43 -3.14 3.74 -6.52
C ILE A 43 -4.05 3.95 -7.75
N LYS A 44 -5.37 3.94 -7.56
CA LYS A 44 -6.36 4.22 -8.60
C LYS A 44 -6.83 5.68 -8.59
N GLU A 45 -6.75 6.36 -7.46
CA GLU A 45 -7.33 7.69 -7.25
C GLU A 45 -6.27 8.80 -7.31
N SER A 46 -5.10 8.59 -6.70
CA SER A 46 -4.01 9.56 -6.62
C SER A 46 -2.67 8.86 -6.41
N GLU A 47 -1.76 9.05 -7.38
CA GLU A 47 -0.40 8.49 -7.28
C GLU A 47 0.40 9.09 -6.13
N ASP A 48 0.18 10.37 -5.81
CA ASP A 48 0.84 11.06 -4.69
C ASP A 48 0.38 10.48 -3.34
N GLU A 49 -0.93 10.29 -3.16
CA GLU A 49 -1.46 9.69 -1.92
C GLU A 49 -1.09 8.21 -1.79
N TYR A 50 -0.99 7.49 -2.91
CA TYR A 50 -0.45 6.14 -2.90
C TYR A 50 1.00 6.11 -2.41
N ARG A 51 1.86 7.00 -2.93
CA ARG A 51 3.27 7.10 -2.51
C ARG A 51 3.38 7.43 -1.02
N GLU A 52 2.59 8.37 -0.51
CA GLU A 52 2.55 8.69 0.93
C GLU A 52 2.23 7.45 1.78
N ILE A 53 1.24 6.64 1.36
CA ILE A 53 0.84 5.42 2.09
C ILE A 53 1.85 4.29 1.92
N ALA A 54 2.45 4.14 0.75
CA ALA A 54 3.46 3.12 0.48
C ALA A 54 4.74 3.38 1.29
N ASP A 55 5.22 4.62 1.33
CA ASP A 55 6.40 5.00 2.11
C ASP A 55 6.17 4.77 3.60
N TYR A 56 5.02 5.23 4.12
CA TYR A 56 4.62 4.92 5.50
C TYR A 56 4.55 3.41 5.76
N GLY A 57 3.98 2.65 4.83
CA GLY A 57 3.89 1.19 4.90
C GLY A 57 5.26 0.54 5.04
N MET A 58 6.23 0.97 4.23
CA MET A 58 7.61 0.47 4.28
C MET A 58 8.32 0.82 5.59
N GLU A 59 8.11 2.04 6.10
CA GLU A 59 8.65 2.46 7.39
C GLU A 59 8.14 1.58 8.53
N VAL A 60 6.82 1.37 8.62
CA VAL A 60 6.24 0.53 9.70
C VAL A 60 6.56 -0.95 9.52
N ALA A 61 6.65 -1.44 8.29
CA ALA A 61 7.07 -2.81 7.99
C ALA A 61 8.46 -3.10 8.57
N LYS A 62 9.41 -2.18 8.35
CA LYS A 62 10.76 -2.28 8.91
C LYS A 62 10.77 -2.12 10.43
N LYS A 63 10.07 -1.11 10.94
CA LYS A 63 10.04 -0.79 12.38
C LYS A 63 9.51 -1.94 13.23
N TYR A 64 8.49 -2.65 12.75
CA TYR A 64 7.82 -3.71 13.52
C TYR A 64 8.08 -5.12 12.98
N ASN A 65 8.93 -5.29 11.97
CA ASN A 65 9.18 -6.56 11.30
C ASN A 65 7.87 -7.21 10.81
N ILE A 66 7.24 -6.58 9.81
CA ILE A 66 5.99 -6.99 9.17
C ILE A 66 6.23 -7.16 7.65
N PRO A 67 6.86 -8.27 7.22
CA PRO A 67 7.25 -8.47 5.82
C PRO A 67 6.06 -8.54 4.85
N GLU A 68 4.86 -8.86 5.35
CA GLU A 68 3.63 -8.94 4.55
C GLU A 68 3.28 -7.59 3.91
N ILE A 69 3.55 -6.47 4.58
CA ILE A 69 3.27 -5.14 4.03
C ILE A 69 4.12 -4.89 2.78
N GLU A 70 5.42 -5.16 2.84
CA GLU A 70 6.33 -5.00 1.70
C GLU A 70 5.89 -5.87 0.52
N TYR A 71 5.55 -7.14 0.79
CA TYR A 71 5.06 -8.07 -0.22
C TYR A 71 3.82 -7.55 -0.94
N TYR A 72 2.80 -7.09 -0.21
CA TYR A 72 1.56 -6.61 -0.82
C TYR A 72 1.72 -5.27 -1.53
N LEU A 73 2.52 -4.34 -1.00
CA LEU A 73 2.79 -3.07 -1.68
C LEU A 73 3.47 -3.31 -3.04
N ARG A 74 4.39 -4.27 -3.12
CA ARG A 74 5.04 -4.66 -4.38
C ARG A 74 4.04 -5.26 -5.39
N ILE A 75 3.09 -6.06 -4.92
CA ILE A 75 2.02 -6.59 -5.80
C ILE A 75 1.18 -5.45 -6.36
N ILE A 76 0.71 -4.54 -5.48
CA ILE A 76 -0.15 -3.42 -5.87
C ILE A 76 0.55 -2.55 -6.93
N GLU A 77 1.83 -2.23 -6.72
CA GLU A 77 2.64 -1.46 -7.66
C GLU A 77 2.77 -2.15 -9.03
N ASN A 78 3.02 -3.46 -9.04
CA ASN A 78 3.15 -4.23 -10.27
C ASN A 78 1.82 -4.32 -11.05
N GLU A 79 0.70 -4.49 -10.35
CA GLU A 79 -0.63 -4.50 -10.94
C GLU A 79 -0.96 -3.15 -11.60
N ALA A 80 -0.66 -2.04 -10.94
CA ALA A 80 -0.88 -0.71 -11.52
C ALA A 80 -0.02 -0.46 -12.76
N LYS A 81 1.26 -0.87 -12.75
CA LYS A 81 2.12 -0.79 -13.93
C LYS A 81 1.56 -1.60 -15.11
N ALA A 82 1.05 -2.81 -14.84
CA ALA A 82 0.43 -3.65 -15.86
C ALA A 82 -0.84 -3.00 -16.45
N THR A 83 -1.67 -2.35 -15.62
CA THR A 83 -2.86 -1.61 -16.07
C THR A 83 -2.48 -0.42 -16.95
N LYS A 84 -1.58 0.45 -16.50
CA LYS A 84 -1.10 1.61 -17.28
C LYS A 84 -0.51 1.19 -18.62
N ALA A 85 0.24 0.09 -18.66
CA ALA A 85 0.82 -0.44 -19.89
C ALA A 85 -0.23 -0.97 -20.88
N ARG A 86 -1.38 -1.49 -20.40
CA ARG A 86 -2.49 -1.92 -21.25
C ARG A 86 -3.23 -0.71 -21.83
N GLU A 87 -3.53 0.29 -21.00
CA GLU A 87 -4.20 1.53 -21.44
C GLU A 87 -3.39 2.28 -22.49
N ALA A 88 -2.05 2.34 -22.34
CA ALA A 88 -1.18 2.96 -23.32
C ALA A 88 -1.25 2.31 -24.72
N LYS A 89 -1.39 0.98 -24.80
CA LYS A 89 -1.51 0.24 -26.07
C LYS A 89 -2.88 0.36 -26.72
N THR A 90 -3.94 0.58 -25.93
CA THR A 90 -5.30 0.75 -26.46
C THR A 90 -5.51 2.14 -27.08
N ASN A 91 -4.72 3.14 -26.66
CA ASN A 91 -4.83 4.52 -27.14
C ASN A 91 -3.87 4.86 -28.31
N GLU A 92 -3.19 3.87 -28.91
CA GLU A 92 -2.39 4.12 -30.11
C GLU A 92 -3.31 4.46 -31.30
N PRO A 93 -3.13 5.62 -31.98
CA PRO A 93 -3.96 5.97 -33.13
C PRO A 93 -3.79 4.91 -34.22
N LYS A 94 -4.93 4.40 -34.74
CA LYS A 94 -4.92 3.52 -35.91
C LYS A 94 -4.20 4.25 -37.05
N PRO A 95 -3.25 3.60 -37.74
CA PRO A 95 -2.65 4.20 -38.93
C PRO A 95 -3.77 4.53 -39.92
N GLU A 96 -3.85 5.80 -40.33
CA GLU A 96 -4.68 6.22 -41.45
C GLU A 96 -4.26 5.39 -42.68
N GLU A 97 -5.13 4.47 -43.09
CA GLU A 97 -5.02 3.83 -44.39
C GLU A 97 -5.22 4.91 -45.46
N ASN A 98 -4.10 5.46 -45.95
CA ASN A 98 -4.09 6.30 -47.13
C ASN A 98 -4.62 5.50 -48.33
N LYS A 99 -5.72 5.99 -48.90
CA LYS A 99 -6.36 5.52 -50.13
C LYS A 99 -5.47 5.71 -51.36
#